data_AF-W6N9D2-F1
#
_entry.id   AF-W6N9D2-F1
#
_cell.length_a   1.000
_cell.length_b   1.000
_cell.length_c   1.000
_cell.angle_alpha   90.00
_cell.angle_beta   90.00
_cell.angle_gamma   90.00
#
_symmetry.space_group_name_H-M   'P 1'
#
loop_
_entity.id
_entity.type
_entity.pdbx_description
1 polymer ?
#
loop_
_entity_poly.entity_id
_entity_poly.type
_entity_poly.pdbx_seq_one_letter_code
_entity_poly.pdbx_strand_id
1 'polypeptide(L)'
;VSDKKPLAASSAKHSPTPSPSRSAPIAANEIPANAIQLLNLVGENRVISGKDGFDVKLKNIRNCQLSFVFCPSTVHIQGVHDCKLVFLPVETSILMYDCTGSQIFATAQQLRIHNSHELRLHVGVRAAVIIESCSKIRMAPY
;
A
#
# COMPACT_ATOMS: atom_id res chain seq x y z
N VAL A 1 -54.64 45.14 33.39
CA VAL A 1 -55.03 44.13 34.38
C VAL A 1 -53.91 43.11 34.48
N SER A 2 -53.19 43.18 35.61
CA SER A 2 -52.64 42.07 36.40
C SER A 2 -51.61 41.11 35.77
N ASP A 3 -50.37 41.28 36.24
CA ASP A 3 -49.55 40.30 36.98
C ASP A 3 -49.72 38.80 36.67
N LYS A 4 -48.62 38.14 36.27
CA LYS A 4 -47.83 37.25 37.17
C LYS A 4 -46.64 36.59 36.46
N LYS A 5 -45.50 36.67 37.14
CA LYS A 5 -44.22 35.97 36.96
C LYS A 5 -44.31 34.52 37.55
N PRO A 6 -43.21 33.73 37.63
CA PRO A 6 -42.74 32.68 36.71
C PRO A 6 -42.81 31.24 37.34
N LEU A 7 -42.35 30.18 36.65
CA LEU A 7 -41.86 28.96 37.33
C LEU A 7 -40.82 28.16 36.53
N ALA A 8 -39.61 28.11 37.12
CA ALA A 8 -38.63 27.03 37.27
C ALA A 8 -38.31 25.98 36.17
N ALA A 9 -37.02 25.99 35.79
CA ALA A 9 -36.05 24.89 35.84
C ALA A 9 -36.29 23.57 35.08
N SER A 10 -35.42 23.30 34.10
CA SER A 10 -34.85 21.95 33.94
C SER A 10 -33.43 22.01 33.37
N SER A 11 -32.53 21.37 34.11
CA SER A 11 -31.10 21.29 33.90
C SER A 11 -30.76 20.24 32.85
N ALA A 12 -30.03 20.60 31.80
CA ALA A 12 -29.34 19.65 30.94
C ALA A 12 -27.86 20.04 30.83
N LYS A 13 -27.02 19.36 31.61
CA LYS A 13 -25.56 19.37 31.51
C LYS A 13 -25.16 18.87 30.12
N HIS A 14 -24.49 19.69 29.32
CA HIS A 14 -23.73 19.23 28.16
C HIS A 14 -22.24 19.41 28.48
N SER A 15 -21.57 18.29 28.73
CA SER A 15 -20.11 18.21 28.83
C SER A 15 -19.49 18.30 27.44
N PRO A 16 -18.43 19.12 27.23
CA PRO A 16 -17.63 19.03 26.02
C PRO A 16 -16.79 17.76 26.09
N THR A 17 -16.97 16.86 25.13
CA THR A 17 -16.10 15.70 24.91
C THR A 17 -14.79 16.21 24.30
N PRO A 18 -13.62 16.01 24.93
CA PRO A 18 -12.36 16.27 24.27
C PRO A 18 -12.07 15.12 23.29
N SER A 19 -12.06 15.45 22.00
CA SER A 19 -11.49 14.61 20.94
C SER A 19 -9.98 14.42 21.17
N PRO A 20 -9.47 13.18 21.28
CA PRO A 20 -8.03 12.97 21.23
C PRO A 20 -7.60 12.80 19.77
N SER A 21 -7.13 13.90 19.19
CA SER A 21 -6.15 13.87 18.11
C SER A 21 -4.87 13.21 18.63
N ARG A 22 -4.60 11.98 18.21
CA ARG A 22 -3.27 11.39 18.32
C ARG A 22 -2.98 10.63 17.04
N SER A 23 -2.35 11.35 16.11
CA SER A 23 -1.44 10.79 15.12
C SER A 23 -0.41 9.92 15.84
N ALA A 24 -0.67 8.61 15.88
CA ALA A 24 0.30 7.64 16.33
C ALA A 24 1.40 7.52 15.25
N PRO A 25 2.68 7.53 15.64
CA PRO A 25 3.77 7.34 14.70
C PRO A 25 3.72 5.92 14.13
N ILE A 26 3.97 5.80 12.82
CA ILE A 26 4.11 4.51 12.13
C ILE A 26 5.30 3.78 12.77
N ALA A 27 5.01 2.90 13.72
CA ALA A 27 6.01 2.05 14.34
C ALA A 27 6.46 0.99 13.32
N ALA A 28 7.76 0.99 13.07
CA ALA A 28 8.41 0.00 12.23
C ALA A 28 8.41 -1.39 12.88
N ASN A 29 8.26 -2.41 12.04
CA ASN A 29 8.75 -3.79 12.21
C ASN A 29 8.07 -4.73 13.21
N GLU A 30 6.80 -5.08 12.95
CA GLU A 30 6.36 -6.47 13.19
C GLU A 30 6.09 -7.13 11.83
N ILE A 31 6.85 -8.18 11.51
CA ILE A 31 6.60 -9.02 10.34
C ILE A 31 5.53 -10.02 10.79
N PRO A 32 4.28 -9.95 10.29
CA PRO A 32 3.30 -10.96 10.62
C PRO A 32 3.75 -12.31 10.06
N ALA A 33 3.43 -13.41 10.75
CA ALA A 33 3.93 -14.76 10.43
C ALA A 33 3.61 -15.25 9.00
N ASN A 34 2.71 -14.56 8.30
CA ASN A 34 2.27 -14.83 6.93
C ASN A 34 2.82 -13.82 5.90
N ALA A 35 4.02 -13.28 6.11
CA ALA A 35 4.65 -12.35 5.17
C ALA A 35 6.06 -12.77 4.77
N ILE A 36 6.36 -12.62 3.48
CA ILE A 36 7.72 -12.72 2.94
C ILE A 36 8.27 -11.30 2.80
N GLN A 37 9.44 -11.08 3.39
CA GLN A 37 10.13 -9.79 3.32
C GLN A 37 11.48 -9.94 2.63
N LEU A 38 11.72 -9.12 1.61
CA LEU A 38 13.01 -9.01 0.93
C LEU A 38 13.52 -7.59 1.10
N LEU A 39 14.75 -7.48 1.62
CA LEU A 39 15.37 -6.22 2.01
C LEU A 39 16.76 -6.11 1.39
N ASN A 40 17.10 -4.92 0.91
CA ASN A 40 18.49 -4.55 0.57
C ASN A 40 19.16 -5.47 -0.47
N LEU A 41 18.39 -6.10 -1.36
CA LEU A 41 18.94 -6.95 -2.41
C LEU A 41 19.48 -6.10 -3.55
N VAL A 42 20.64 -6.46 -4.08
CA VAL A 42 21.30 -5.74 -5.17
C VAL A 42 21.88 -6.72 -6.19
N GLY A 43 21.53 -6.58 -7.48
CA GLY A 43 22.14 -7.36 -8.55
C GLY A 43 21.70 -8.83 -8.60
N GLU A 44 20.59 -9.18 -7.95
CA GLU A 44 20.14 -10.57 -7.81
C GLU A 44 19.03 -10.94 -8.80
N ASN A 45 19.16 -12.13 -9.39
CA ASN A 45 18.10 -12.77 -10.18
C ASN A 45 17.61 -14.00 -9.43
N ARG A 46 16.38 -13.97 -8.90
CA ARG A 46 15.86 -15.03 -8.02
C ARG A 46 14.40 -15.34 -8.25
N VAL A 47 14.08 -16.62 -8.04
CA VAL A 47 12.71 -17.11 -7.89
C VAL A 47 12.39 -17.20 -6.40
N ILE A 48 11.31 -16.55 -5.99
CA ILE A 48 10.86 -16.46 -4.61
C ILE A 48 9.67 -17.40 -4.44
N SER A 49 9.87 -18.42 -3.61
CA SER A 49 8.82 -19.37 -3.22
C SER A 49 8.13 -18.90 -1.95
N GLY A 50 6.85 -19.23 -1.83
CA GLY A 50 6.00 -18.84 -0.71
C GLY A 50 4.74 -19.68 -0.69
N LYS A 51 3.89 -19.44 0.31
CA LYS A 51 2.56 -20.02 0.35
C LYS A 51 1.55 -18.99 -0.17
N ASP A 52 0.54 -19.45 -0.88
CA ASP A 52 -0.56 -18.58 -1.32
C ASP A 52 -1.23 -17.86 -0.14
N GLY A 53 -1.64 -16.62 -0.38
CA GLY A 53 -2.21 -15.75 0.64
C GLY A 53 -1.16 -15.09 1.56
N PHE A 54 0.14 -15.33 1.34
CA PHE A 54 1.18 -14.59 2.06
C PHE A 54 1.31 -13.18 1.49
N ASP A 55 1.60 -12.22 2.37
CA ASP A 55 1.94 -10.87 1.95
C ASP A 55 3.39 -10.81 1.47
N VAL A 56 3.68 -9.91 0.54
CA VAL A 56 5.04 -9.63 0.08
C VAL A 56 5.41 -8.21 0.39
N LYS A 57 6.57 -8.03 1.05
CA LYS A 57 7.15 -6.72 1.35
C LYS A 57 8.54 -6.61 0.73
N LEU A 58 8.69 -5.74 -0.26
CA LEU A 58 9.96 -5.44 -0.91
C LEU A 58 10.43 -4.06 -0.46
N LYS A 59 11.66 -3.98 0.04
CA LYS A 59 12.23 -2.70 0.46
C LYS A 59 13.69 -2.56 0.04
N ASN A 60 14.02 -1.42 -0.56
CA ASN A 60 15.38 -1.07 -0.98
C ASN A 60 16.01 -2.14 -1.88
N ILE A 61 15.35 -2.44 -3.01
CA ILE A 61 15.80 -3.46 -3.98
C ILE A 61 16.35 -2.76 -5.21
N ARG A 62 17.54 -3.15 -5.70
CA ARG A 62 18.19 -2.48 -6.83
C ARG A 62 18.75 -3.46 -7.85
N ASN A 63 18.55 -3.19 -9.14
CA ASN A 63 19.14 -3.99 -10.22
C ASN A 63 18.84 -5.50 -10.10
N CYS A 64 17.61 -5.86 -9.72
CA CYS A 64 17.21 -7.24 -9.48
C CYS A 64 16.12 -7.71 -10.45
N GLN A 65 16.08 -9.01 -10.71
CA GLN A 65 14.96 -9.68 -11.37
C GLN A 65 14.35 -10.72 -10.42
N LEU A 66 13.15 -10.43 -9.92
CA LEU A 66 12.48 -11.27 -8.92
C LEU A 66 11.18 -11.84 -9.51
N SER A 67 11.02 -13.16 -9.42
CA SER A 67 9.79 -13.86 -9.84
C SER A 67 9.16 -14.58 -8.66
N PHE A 68 7.90 -14.28 -8.34
CA PHE A 68 7.18 -14.84 -7.20
C PHE A 68 6.26 -15.96 -7.67
N VAL A 69 6.52 -17.20 -7.25
CA VAL A 69 5.84 -18.43 -7.72
C VAL A 69 4.75 -18.91 -6.77
N PHE A 70 4.00 -17.96 -6.21
CA PHE A 70 2.81 -18.16 -5.37
C PHE A 70 1.91 -16.94 -5.53
N CYS A 71 0.62 -17.05 -5.21
CA CYS A 71 -0.37 -15.97 -5.29
C CYS A 71 -0.33 -15.12 -4.01
N PRO A 72 0.22 -13.89 -4.02
CA PRO A 72 0.29 -13.06 -2.82
C PRO A 72 -1.09 -12.50 -2.47
N SER A 73 -1.36 -12.34 -1.17
CA SER A 73 -2.56 -11.62 -0.71
C SER A 73 -2.44 -10.13 -1.06
N THR A 74 -1.39 -9.48 -0.54
CA THR A 74 -1.04 -8.07 -0.78
C THR A 74 0.45 -7.92 -1.07
N VAL A 75 0.81 -6.97 -1.94
CA VAL A 75 2.21 -6.63 -2.23
C VAL A 75 2.50 -5.17 -1.86
N HIS A 76 3.52 -4.96 -1.04
CA HIS A 76 4.07 -3.65 -0.70
C HIS A 76 5.47 -3.50 -1.28
N ILE A 77 5.69 -2.45 -2.08
CA ILE A 77 6.95 -2.16 -2.77
C ILE A 77 7.42 -0.77 -2.38
N GLN A 78 8.61 -0.68 -1.77
CA GLN A 78 9.20 0.57 -1.32
C GLN A 78 10.67 0.69 -1.74
N GLY A 79 11.04 1.74 -2.49
CA GLY A 79 12.45 1.95 -2.84
C GLY A 79 12.98 0.88 -3.80
N VAL A 80 12.31 0.67 -4.93
CA VAL A 80 12.71 -0.33 -5.93
C VAL A 80 13.20 0.36 -7.19
N HIS A 81 14.45 0.09 -7.57
CA HIS A 81 15.10 0.79 -8.68
C HIS A 81 15.73 -0.18 -9.68
N ASP A 82 15.50 0.06 -10.98
CA ASP A 82 16.07 -0.71 -12.08
C ASP A 82 15.79 -2.23 -11.97
N CYS A 83 14.60 -2.59 -11.50
CA CYS A 83 14.22 -3.98 -11.26
C CYS A 83 13.16 -4.48 -12.24
N LYS A 84 13.10 -5.80 -12.40
CA LYS A 84 11.99 -6.51 -13.04
C LYS A 84 11.31 -7.41 -12.00
N LEU A 85 10.04 -7.14 -11.73
CA LEU A 85 9.25 -7.89 -10.75
C LEU A 85 8.12 -8.61 -11.47
N VAL A 86 8.02 -9.92 -11.28
CA VAL A 86 6.98 -10.77 -11.89
C VAL A 86 6.21 -11.48 -10.78
N PHE A 87 4.92 -11.21 -10.69
CA PHE A 87 4.03 -11.83 -9.72
C PHE A 87 2.99 -12.70 -10.42
N LEU A 88 2.67 -13.85 -9.82
CA LEU A 88 1.38 -14.49 -10.05
C LEU A 88 0.24 -13.57 -9.56
N PRO A 89 -1.04 -13.87 -9.87
CA PRO A 89 -2.15 -13.00 -9.49
C PRO A 89 -2.13 -12.60 -8.01
N VAL A 90 -2.11 -11.29 -7.76
CA VAL A 90 -2.24 -10.72 -6.41
C VAL A 90 -3.73 -10.63 -6.09
N GLU A 91 -4.13 -11.16 -4.93
CA GLU A 91 -5.53 -11.32 -4.59
C GLU A 91 -6.21 -9.96 -4.41
N THR A 92 -5.56 -9.04 -3.69
CA THR A 92 -6.14 -7.77 -3.29
C THR A 92 -5.44 -6.57 -3.93
N SER A 93 -4.27 -6.17 -3.43
CA SER A 93 -3.70 -4.87 -3.76
C SER A 93 -2.18 -4.88 -3.92
N ILE A 94 -1.72 -3.95 -4.75
CA ILE A 94 -0.31 -3.63 -4.93
C ILE A 94 -0.12 -2.16 -4.56
N LEU A 95 0.75 -1.90 -3.60
CA LEU A 95 1.11 -0.56 -3.15
C LEU A 95 2.58 -0.30 -3.46
N MET A 96 2.85 0.76 -4.20
CA MET A 96 4.18 1.15 -4.67
C MET A 96 4.53 2.55 -4.20
N TYR A 97 5.71 2.70 -3.61
CA TYR A 97 6.26 3.98 -3.18
C TYR A 97 7.74 4.07 -3.57
N ASP A 98 8.17 5.21 -4.11
CA ASP A 98 9.58 5.46 -4.42
C ASP A 98 10.20 4.40 -5.33
N CYS A 99 9.56 4.15 -6.49
CA CYS A 99 10.03 3.18 -7.46
C CYS A 99 10.50 3.88 -8.74
N THR A 100 11.65 3.49 -9.28
CA THR A 100 12.23 4.14 -10.48
C THR A 100 12.75 3.13 -11.50
N GLY A 101 12.58 3.39 -12.80
CA GLY A 101 13.23 2.63 -13.87
C GLY A 101 12.87 1.14 -13.93
N SER A 102 11.75 0.75 -13.31
CA SER A 102 11.41 -0.65 -13.04
C SER A 102 10.24 -1.16 -13.89
N GLN A 103 10.23 -2.47 -14.13
CA GLN A 103 9.17 -3.18 -14.84
C GLN A 103 8.41 -4.10 -13.89
N ILE A 104 7.09 -4.00 -13.89
CA ILE A 104 6.22 -4.77 -13.00
C ILE A 104 5.20 -5.53 -13.86
N PHE A 105 5.10 -6.83 -13.61
CA PHE A 105 4.16 -7.76 -14.24
C PHE A 105 3.28 -8.34 -13.13
N ALA A 106 1.99 -8.00 -13.09
CA ALA A 106 1.08 -8.49 -12.05
C ALA A 106 -0.40 -8.30 -12.41
N THR A 107 -1.30 -8.98 -11.70
CA THR A 107 -2.71 -8.58 -11.64
C THR A 107 -3.12 -8.31 -10.20
N ALA A 108 -4.09 -7.43 -9.98
CA ALA A 108 -4.60 -7.08 -8.65
C ALA A 108 -6.04 -6.54 -8.74
N GLN A 109 -6.72 -6.39 -7.59
CA GLN A 109 -7.94 -5.58 -7.55
C GLN A 109 -7.59 -4.09 -7.54
N GLN A 110 -6.61 -3.69 -6.74
CA GLN A 110 -6.18 -2.31 -6.59
C GLN A 110 -4.68 -2.14 -6.87
N LEU A 111 -4.33 -1.07 -7.56
CA LEU A 111 -2.95 -0.64 -7.77
C LEU A 111 -2.81 0.80 -7.31
N ARG A 112 -1.94 1.05 -6.33
CA ARG A 112 -1.64 2.39 -5.80
C ARG A 112 -0.17 2.69 -5.98
N ILE A 113 0.14 3.81 -6.61
CA ILE A 113 1.50 4.22 -6.94
C ILE A 113 1.70 5.65 -6.48
N HIS A 114 2.74 5.88 -5.69
CA HIS A 114 3.08 7.19 -5.18
C HIS A 114 4.59 7.48 -5.35
N ASN A 115 4.94 8.73 -5.66
CA ASN A 115 6.32 9.21 -5.77
C ASN A 115 7.22 8.27 -6.61
N SER A 116 6.76 7.88 -7.79
CA SER A 116 7.43 6.87 -8.62
C SER A 116 7.58 7.34 -10.06
N HIS A 117 8.67 6.93 -10.70
CA HIS A 117 9.09 7.47 -11.99
C HIS A 117 9.54 6.38 -12.95
N GLU A 118 9.31 6.57 -14.26
CA GLU A 118 9.88 5.71 -15.30
C GLU A 118 9.50 4.22 -15.15
N LEU A 119 8.26 3.96 -14.73
CA LEU A 119 7.74 2.61 -14.57
C LEU A 119 7.11 2.08 -15.86
N ARG A 120 7.33 0.79 -16.14
CA ARG A 120 6.60 0.04 -17.17
C ARG A 120 5.77 -1.04 -16.48
N LEU A 121 4.45 -0.91 -16.56
CA LEU A 121 3.51 -1.72 -15.84
C LEU A 121 2.73 -2.57 -16.85
N HIS A 122 2.99 -3.87 -16.84
CA HIS A 122 2.16 -4.86 -17.52
C HIS A 122 1.19 -5.38 -16.47
N VAL A 123 0.01 -4.75 -16.38
CA VAL A 123 -0.88 -4.97 -15.24
C VAL A 123 -2.34 -5.16 -15.63
N GLY A 124 -2.98 -6.15 -15.00
CA GLY A 124 -4.43 -6.32 -15.02
C GLY A 124 -5.01 -5.86 -13.69
N VAL A 125 -5.75 -4.75 -13.68
CA VAL A 125 -6.34 -4.18 -12.46
C VAL A 125 -7.86 -4.22 -12.54
N ARG A 126 -8.50 -4.89 -11.58
CA ARG A 126 -9.96 -5.17 -11.63
C ARG A 126 -10.83 -4.02 -11.12
N ALA A 127 -10.34 -3.22 -10.17
CA ALA A 127 -11.15 -2.20 -9.51
C ALA A 127 -10.63 -0.78 -9.72
N ALA A 128 -9.41 -0.48 -9.27
CA ALA A 128 -8.92 0.90 -9.28
C ALA A 128 -7.41 1.01 -9.42
N VAL A 129 -6.97 2.00 -10.19
CA VAL A 129 -5.58 2.46 -10.29
C VAL A 129 -5.51 3.88 -9.74
N ILE A 130 -4.63 4.10 -8.76
CA ILE A 130 -4.37 5.41 -8.16
C ILE A 130 -2.90 5.74 -8.40
N ILE A 131 -2.62 6.89 -9.01
CA ILE A 131 -1.28 7.35 -9.35
C ILE A 131 -1.13 8.80 -8.86
N GLU A 132 -0.21 9.02 -7.93
CA GLU A 132 -0.01 10.31 -7.26
C GLU A 132 1.45 10.70 -7.27
N SER A 133 1.76 11.96 -7.62
CA SER A 133 3.14 12.48 -7.63
C SER A 133 4.11 11.62 -8.47
N CYS A 134 3.66 11.08 -9.60
CA CYS A 134 4.44 10.18 -10.46
C CYS A 134 4.72 10.81 -11.83
N SER A 135 5.73 10.30 -12.54
CA SER A 135 6.00 10.72 -13.93
C SER A 135 6.48 9.57 -14.81
N LYS A 136 6.24 9.66 -16.12
CA LYS A 136 6.67 8.66 -17.12
C LYS A 136 6.20 7.22 -16.80
N ILE A 137 4.97 7.07 -16.32
CA ILE A 137 4.33 5.76 -16.10
C ILE A 137 3.75 5.26 -17.42
N ARG A 138 4.14 4.05 -17.83
CA ARG A 138 3.60 3.38 -19.03
C ARG A 138 2.85 2.15 -18.59
N MET A 139 1.62 1.97 -19.07
CA MET A 139 0.78 0.83 -18.75
C MET A 139 0.45 0.05 -20.01
N ALA A 140 0.47 -1.27 -19.90
CA ALA A 140 0.07 -2.21 -20.93
C ALA A 140 -0.73 -3.36 -20.28
N PRO A 141 -1.59 -4.06 -21.04
CA PRO A 141 -2.27 -5.25 -20.54
C PRO A 141 -1.27 -6.30 -20.03
N TYR A 142 -1.67 -7.01 -18.96
CA TYR A 142 -1.00 -8.21 -18.46
C TYR A 142 -1.44 -9.44 -19.25
#